data_AF-A0A7K1FG12-F1
#
_entry.id   AF-A0A7K1FG12-F1
#
_cell.length_a   1.000
_cell.length_b   1.000
_cell.length_c   1.000
_cell.angle_alpha   90.00
_cell.angle_beta   90.00
_cell.angle_gamma   90.00
#
_symmetry.space_group_name_H-M   'P 1'
#
loop_
_entity.id
_entity.type
_entity.pdbx_description
1 polymer ?
#
loop_
_entity_poly.entity_id
_entity_poly.type
_entity_poly.pdbx_seq_one_letter_code
_entity_poly.pdbx_strand_id
1 'polypeptide(L)'
;MRSTMNVRNGLAAIALAAGILTLTACGSTQAGSPVMPQAGTASAPVSTPASIPTSAPTSEAPTQEPTTDPSTEEPTTDPSTEEPSTEEPTGSPIGDIDPDLAAWATNMCTDMGGLLATVFAYPTLTSDTPLGEYRQAFVDYYANVAQAASTALGNAQAGHAPDVQGGEEIHQAFITYLTALADISGNGAILVSEATDVASVDAAVQQISQEIGDLGDADFGIEDGSYPELQAAVETVPACTDMVSGG
;
A
#
# COMPACT_ATOMS: atom_id res chain seq x y z
N MET A 1 -6.79 26.23 -24.82
CA MET A 1 -6.18 24.95 -25.18
C MET A 1 -5.88 24.22 -23.88
N ARG A 2 -6.81 23.41 -23.38
CA ARG A 2 -6.60 22.60 -22.17
C ARG A 2 -5.87 21.34 -22.61
N SER A 3 -4.62 21.19 -22.18
CA SER A 3 -3.92 19.91 -22.29
C SER A 3 -4.79 18.86 -21.64
N THR A 4 -5.19 17.84 -22.41
CA THR A 4 -5.61 16.55 -21.88
C THR A 4 -4.40 15.98 -21.14
N MET A 5 -4.23 16.40 -19.88
CA MET A 5 -3.26 15.78 -19.00
C MET A 5 -3.70 14.34 -18.87
N ASN A 6 -2.82 13.45 -19.31
CA ASN A 6 -3.01 12.02 -19.36
C ASN A 6 -2.91 11.51 -17.91
N VAL A 7 -3.88 11.83 -17.06
CA VAL A 7 -3.94 11.46 -15.63
C VAL A 7 -3.87 9.93 -15.47
N ARG A 8 -4.29 9.19 -16.51
CA ARG A 8 -4.12 7.73 -16.62
C ARG A 8 -2.67 7.24 -16.52
N ASN A 9 -1.68 8.07 -16.84
CA ASN A 9 -0.27 7.66 -16.79
C ASN A 9 0.39 7.92 -15.42
N GLY A 10 -0.25 8.66 -14.52
CA GLY A 10 0.31 8.99 -13.20
C GLY A 10 0.07 7.91 -12.14
N LEU A 11 -1.01 7.14 -12.27
CA LEU A 11 -1.43 6.15 -11.26
C LEU A 11 -1.02 4.70 -11.57
N ALA A 12 -0.42 4.47 -12.74
CA ALA A 12 0.17 3.16 -13.07
C ALA A 12 1.51 2.91 -12.36
N ALA A 13 2.01 3.85 -11.54
CA ALA A 13 3.26 3.73 -10.82
C ALA A 13 3.10 3.17 -9.39
N ILE A 14 1.88 3.00 -8.88
CA ILE A 14 1.62 2.31 -7.61
C ILE A 14 1.53 0.81 -7.92
N ALA A 15 2.61 0.25 -8.45
CA ALA A 15 2.84 -1.18 -8.44
C ALA A 15 3.28 -1.54 -7.02
N LEU A 16 2.33 -1.82 -6.14
CA LEU A 16 2.56 -2.37 -4.79
C LEU A 16 3.18 -3.78 -4.78
N ALA A 17 3.94 -4.11 -5.82
CA ALA A 17 4.60 -5.38 -6.01
C ALA A 17 5.82 -5.24 -6.95
N ALA A 18 6.57 -4.14 -6.86
CA ALA A 18 7.79 -3.95 -7.67
C ALA A 18 9.11 -4.16 -6.88
N GLY A 19 9.04 -4.53 -5.59
CA GLY A 19 10.21 -4.99 -4.82
C GLY A 19 10.51 -6.49 -4.98
N ILE A 20 9.55 -7.30 -5.44
CA ILE A 20 9.74 -8.74 -5.69
C ILE A 20 9.20 -9.07 -7.08
N LEU A 21 9.95 -8.67 -8.11
CA LEU A 21 9.99 -9.22 -9.48
C LEU A 21 10.46 -8.10 -10.43
N THR A 22 11.77 -7.92 -10.56
CA THR A 22 12.33 -7.23 -11.72
C THR A 22 12.11 -8.09 -12.96
N LEU A 23 10.94 -7.98 -13.59
CA LEU A 23 10.69 -8.43 -14.96
C LEU A 23 10.25 -7.23 -15.80
N THR A 24 11.23 -6.66 -16.49
CA THR A 24 11.05 -5.93 -17.75
C THR A 24 10.15 -6.73 -18.69
N ALA A 25 8.89 -6.32 -18.89
CA ALA A 25 8.09 -6.75 -20.04
C ALA A 25 6.95 -5.75 -20.37
N CYS A 26 6.71 -5.61 -21.68
CA CYS A 26 5.86 -4.64 -22.36
C CYS A 26 4.37 -4.67 -21.99
N GLY A 27 3.73 -3.51 -22.10
CA GLY A 27 2.32 -3.34 -21.79
C GLY A 27 1.32 -3.85 -22.83
N SER A 28 0.07 -3.92 -22.38
CA SER A 28 -1.14 -3.84 -23.19
C SER A 28 -2.34 -3.59 -22.27
N THR A 29 -2.98 -2.44 -22.40
CA THR A 29 -4.20 -2.07 -21.68
C THR A 29 -5.42 -2.67 -22.39
N GLN A 30 -6.19 -3.53 -21.72
CA GLN A 30 -7.54 -3.92 -22.16
C GLN A 30 -8.56 -3.52 -21.09
N ALA A 31 -9.27 -2.41 -21.34
CA ALA A 31 -10.34 -1.92 -20.47
C ALA A 31 -11.66 -2.61 -20.82
N GLY A 32 -12.13 -3.49 -19.93
CA GLY A 32 -13.53 -3.94 -19.88
C GLY A 32 -14.32 -3.04 -18.95
N SER A 33 -15.46 -2.50 -19.41
CA SER A 33 -16.32 -1.64 -18.59
C SER A 33 -17.16 -2.47 -17.62
N PRO A 34 -17.11 -2.23 -16.30
CA PRO A 34 -18.09 -2.79 -15.38
C PRO A 34 -19.40 -1.98 -15.43
N VAL A 35 -20.52 -2.70 -15.53
CA VAL A 35 -21.88 -2.17 -15.30
C VAL A 35 -22.10 -2.11 -13.79
N MET A 36 -22.15 -0.91 -13.22
CA MET A 36 -22.52 -0.73 -11.81
C MET A 36 -24.04 -0.72 -11.62
N PRO A 37 -24.58 -1.37 -10.55
CA PRO A 37 -25.97 -1.24 -10.15
C PRO A 37 -26.22 0.09 -9.40
N GLN A 38 -27.38 0.67 -9.70
CA GLN A 38 -27.89 1.92 -9.14
C GLN A 38 -28.24 1.77 -7.65
N ALA A 39 -27.51 2.45 -6.76
CA ALA A 39 -27.79 2.46 -5.32
C ALA A 39 -28.87 3.50 -4.96
N GLY A 40 -29.85 3.07 -4.17
CA GLY A 40 -30.94 3.88 -3.66
C GLY A 40 -30.48 4.88 -2.59
N THR A 41 -31.10 6.05 -2.61
CA THR A 41 -30.90 7.14 -1.65
C THR A 41 -31.44 6.77 -0.28
N ALA A 42 -30.56 6.58 0.70
CA ALA A 42 -30.90 6.56 2.12
C ALA A 42 -30.30 7.79 2.82
N SER A 43 -31.16 8.67 3.34
CA SER A 43 -30.77 9.86 4.08
C SER A 43 -30.22 9.50 5.46
N ALA A 44 -28.97 9.87 5.75
CA ALA A 44 -28.40 9.80 7.08
C ALA A 44 -28.61 11.13 7.87
N PRO A 45 -28.74 11.09 9.20
CA PRO A 45 -28.90 12.27 10.04
C PRO A 45 -27.58 13.05 10.19
N VAL A 46 -27.65 14.36 9.96
CA VAL A 46 -26.57 15.33 10.24
C VAL A 46 -26.38 15.48 11.74
N SER A 47 -25.18 15.15 12.24
CA SER A 47 -24.75 15.45 13.61
C SER A 47 -23.86 16.69 13.61
N THR A 48 -24.22 17.65 14.45
CA THR A 48 -23.54 18.93 14.67
C THR A 48 -22.19 18.71 15.35
N PRO A 49 -21.09 19.34 14.90
CA PRO A 49 -19.79 19.19 15.56
C PRO A 49 -19.75 19.97 16.89
N ALA A 50 -19.22 19.32 17.92
CA ALA A 50 -18.94 19.91 19.22
C ALA A 50 -17.56 20.60 19.22
N SER A 51 -17.50 21.81 19.76
CA SER A 51 -16.28 22.62 19.88
C SER A 51 -15.26 21.95 20.80
N ILE A 52 -14.03 21.78 20.31
CA ILE A 52 -12.89 21.26 21.06
C ILE A 52 -12.12 22.42 21.70
N PRO A 53 -11.78 22.38 23.00
CA PRO A 53 -10.99 23.42 23.65
C PRO A 53 -9.50 23.36 23.25
N THR A 54 -8.97 24.51 22.81
CA THR A 54 -7.54 24.76 22.60
C THR A 54 -6.76 24.68 23.91
N SER A 55 -5.84 23.72 24.03
CA SER A 55 -4.85 23.69 25.11
C SER A 55 -3.47 24.05 24.54
N ALA A 56 -2.80 25.01 25.18
CA ALA A 56 -1.48 25.51 24.79
C ALA A 56 -0.37 24.50 25.19
N PRO A 57 0.71 24.35 24.40
CA PRO A 57 1.84 23.52 24.80
C PRO A 57 2.77 24.27 25.76
N THR A 58 3.05 23.67 26.91
CA THR A 58 4.15 24.05 27.79
C THR A 58 5.43 23.40 27.26
N SER A 59 6.44 24.22 27.00
CA SER A 59 7.76 23.82 26.51
C SER A 59 8.71 23.70 27.70
N GLU A 60 9.17 22.49 28.01
CA GLU A 60 10.32 22.25 28.87
C GLU A 60 11.35 21.42 28.09
N ALA A 61 12.55 21.97 27.94
CA ALA A 61 13.68 21.33 27.30
C ALA A 61 14.59 20.71 28.37
N PRO A 62 14.94 19.42 28.29
CA PRO A 62 16.08 18.90 29.02
C PRO A 62 17.36 19.01 28.17
N THR A 63 18.33 19.74 28.70
CA THR A 63 19.74 19.70 28.29
C THR A 63 20.35 18.44 28.88
N GLN A 64 20.93 17.56 28.05
CA GLN A 64 21.85 16.52 28.52
C GLN A 64 23.16 16.60 27.74
N GLU A 65 24.25 16.59 28.51
CA GLU A 65 25.64 16.63 28.06
C GLU A 65 26.08 15.25 27.53
N PRO A 66 27.02 15.18 26.57
CA PRO A 66 27.52 13.92 26.03
C PRO A 66 28.71 13.43 26.86
N THR A 67 28.73 12.16 27.24
CA THR A 67 29.96 11.50 27.73
C THR A 67 29.89 10.00 27.48
N THR A 68 30.59 9.52 26.44
CA THR A 68 31.23 8.19 26.47
C THR A 68 32.41 8.14 25.48
N ASP A 69 33.56 7.71 25.99
CA ASP A 69 34.80 7.33 25.30
C ASP A 69 34.59 6.24 24.22
N PRO A 70 35.33 6.28 23.08
CA PRO A 70 35.48 5.13 22.22
C PRO A 70 36.62 4.22 22.71
N SER A 71 36.29 3.00 23.12
CA SER A 71 37.28 1.93 23.32
C SER A 71 37.47 1.18 22.00
N THR A 72 38.66 1.34 21.40
CA THR A 72 39.09 0.60 20.21
C THR A 72 39.69 -0.73 20.63
N GLU A 73 39.00 -1.84 20.34
CA GLU A 73 39.61 -3.16 20.29
C GLU A 73 39.61 -3.62 18.82
N GLU A 74 40.80 -3.95 18.32
CA GLU A 74 41.01 -4.52 16.98
C GLU A 74 40.78 -6.04 17.03
N PRO A 75 39.80 -6.61 16.30
CA PRO A 75 39.77 -8.04 16.08
C PRO A 75 40.70 -8.39 14.93
N THR A 76 41.76 -9.14 15.25
CA THR A 76 42.56 -9.87 14.27
C THR A 76 41.78 -11.11 13.85
N THR A 77 41.27 -11.14 12.61
CA THR A 77 40.62 -12.33 12.04
C THR A 77 41.43 -12.80 10.83
N ASP A 78 41.92 -14.04 10.93
CA ASP A 78 42.61 -14.81 9.90
C ASP A 78 41.71 -15.04 8.67
N PRO A 79 42.18 -14.87 7.43
CA PRO A 79 41.40 -15.18 6.24
C PRO A 79 41.40 -16.69 5.99
N SER A 80 40.41 -17.39 6.56
CA SER A 80 40.12 -18.76 6.16
C SER A 80 39.50 -18.75 4.76
N THR A 81 40.32 -19.07 3.76
CA THR A 81 39.89 -19.30 2.38
C THR A 81 39.28 -20.70 2.31
N GLU A 82 37.97 -20.81 2.50
CA GLU A 82 37.22 -21.99 2.10
C GLU A 82 36.80 -21.85 0.62
N GLU A 83 37.09 -22.88 -0.16
CA GLU A 83 36.71 -22.98 -1.56
C GLU A 83 35.18 -22.98 -1.69
N PRO A 84 34.59 -22.30 -2.69
CA PRO A 84 33.15 -22.31 -2.89
C PRO A 84 32.71 -23.72 -3.31
N SER A 85 32.12 -24.46 -2.37
CA SER A 85 31.42 -25.70 -2.67
C SER A 85 30.21 -25.36 -3.54
N THR A 86 30.32 -25.70 -4.83
CA THR A 86 29.23 -25.64 -5.80
C THR A 86 28.36 -26.88 -5.56
N GLU A 87 27.60 -26.89 -4.47
CA GLU A 87 26.45 -27.78 -4.39
C GLU A 87 25.33 -27.11 -5.19
N GLU A 88 25.01 -27.68 -6.35
CA GLU A 88 23.77 -27.34 -7.04
C GLU A 88 22.63 -27.53 -6.02
N PRO A 89 21.76 -26.53 -5.81
CA PRO A 89 20.60 -26.72 -4.96
C PRO A 89 19.74 -27.76 -5.67
N THR A 90 19.88 -29.02 -5.27
CA THR A 90 18.87 -30.03 -5.51
C THR A 90 17.62 -29.50 -4.85
N GLY A 91 16.76 -28.88 -5.66
CA GLY A 91 15.46 -28.42 -5.26
C GLY A 91 14.72 -29.60 -4.67
N SER A 92 14.75 -29.70 -3.34
CA SER A 92 13.73 -30.43 -2.63
C SER A 92 12.41 -29.90 -3.18
N PRO A 93 11.45 -30.77 -3.54
CA PRO A 93 10.10 -30.30 -3.82
C PRO A 93 9.75 -29.41 -2.64
N ILE A 94 9.40 -28.15 -2.93
CA ILE A 94 8.97 -27.18 -1.91
C ILE A 94 8.09 -27.97 -0.97
N GLY A 95 8.57 -28.18 0.26
CA GLY A 95 7.89 -29.04 1.23
C GLY A 95 6.47 -28.55 1.38
N ASP A 96 5.55 -29.43 1.79
CA ASP A 96 4.19 -29.03 2.10
C ASP A 96 4.22 -27.74 2.93
N ILE A 97 3.73 -26.65 2.35
CA ILE A 97 3.79 -25.33 2.98
C ILE A 97 3.01 -25.41 4.29
N ASP A 98 3.57 -24.78 5.33
CA ASP A 98 2.91 -24.69 6.61
C ASP A 98 1.46 -24.17 6.43
N PRO A 99 0.44 -24.86 6.95
CA PRO A 99 -0.95 -24.49 6.72
C PRO A 99 -1.31 -23.11 7.28
N ASP A 100 -0.65 -22.65 8.34
CA ASP A 100 -0.90 -21.32 8.91
C ASP A 100 -0.27 -20.23 8.04
N LEU A 101 0.93 -20.47 7.49
CA LEU A 101 1.54 -19.61 6.48
C LEU A 101 0.68 -19.52 5.21
N ALA A 102 0.16 -20.65 4.72
CA ALA A 102 -0.73 -20.67 3.57
C ALA A 102 -2.05 -19.92 3.82
N ALA A 103 -2.62 -20.04 5.02
CA ALA A 103 -3.81 -19.31 5.42
C ALA A 103 -3.54 -17.80 5.52
N TRP A 104 -2.41 -17.41 6.13
CA TRP A 104 -1.97 -16.02 6.22
C TRP A 104 -1.81 -15.40 4.82
N ALA A 105 -1.08 -16.09 3.92
CA ALA A 105 -0.86 -15.62 2.54
C ALA A 105 -2.18 -15.53 1.76
N THR A 106 -3.10 -16.49 1.95
CA THR A 106 -4.43 -16.44 1.33
C THR A 106 -5.22 -15.20 1.74
N ASN A 107 -5.23 -14.87 3.04
CA ASN A 107 -5.94 -13.70 3.56
C ASN A 107 -5.32 -12.40 3.05
N MET A 108 -3.99 -12.27 3.18
CA MET A 108 -3.25 -11.12 2.67
C MET A 108 -3.54 -10.90 1.17
N CYS A 109 -3.48 -11.97 0.37
CA CYS A 109 -3.69 -11.87 -1.07
C CYS A 109 -5.14 -11.53 -1.44
N THR A 110 -6.11 -12.03 -0.69
CA THR A 110 -7.53 -11.69 -0.87
C THR A 110 -7.78 -10.21 -0.56
N ASP A 111 -7.24 -9.73 0.54
CA ASP A 111 -7.39 -8.34 0.97
C ASP A 111 -6.71 -7.37 0.00
N MET A 112 -5.48 -7.68 -0.43
CA MET A 112 -4.76 -6.90 -1.44
C MET A 112 -5.45 -6.93 -2.79
N GLY A 113 -6.00 -8.07 -3.21
CA GLY A 113 -6.80 -8.15 -4.44
C GLY A 113 -8.03 -7.24 -4.39
N GLY A 114 -8.74 -7.21 -3.26
CA GLY A 114 -9.87 -6.30 -3.05
C GLY A 114 -9.47 -4.82 -3.04
N LEU A 115 -8.35 -4.50 -2.40
CA LEU A 115 -7.79 -3.14 -2.38
C LEU A 115 -7.37 -2.70 -3.79
N LEU A 116 -6.60 -3.52 -4.51
CA LEU A 116 -6.15 -3.24 -5.87
C LEU A 116 -7.33 -3.06 -6.83
N ALA A 117 -8.35 -3.90 -6.75
CA ALA A 117 -9.57 -3.74 -7.53
C ALA A 117 -10.23 -2.37 -7.29
N THR A 118 -10.19 -1.87 -6.05
CA THR A 118 -10.73 -0.56 -5.69
C THR A 118 -9.85 0.58 -6.22
N VAL A 119 -8.53 0.47 -6.09
CA VAL A 119 -7.56 1.44 -6.62
C VAL A 119 -7.65 1.54 -8.15
N PHE A 120 -7.81 0.40 -8.85
CA PHE A 120 -7.95 0.38 -10.30
C PHE A 120 -9.33 0.81 -10.80
N ALA A 121 -10.33 0.95 -9.92
CA ALA A 121 -11.64 1.49 -10.26
C ALA A 121 -11.64 3.04 -10.36
N TYR A 122 -10.58 3.61 -10.92
CA TYR A 122 -10.37 5.05 -11.02
C TYR A 122 -11.48 5.73 -11.86
N PRO A 123 -12.04 6.87 -11.41
CA PRO A 123 -13.11 7.56 -12.13
C PRO A 123 -12.73 7.93 -13.56
N THR A 124 -13.63 7.64 -14.51
CA THR A 124 -13.47 8.03 -15.91
C THR A 124 -14.42 9.19 -16.23
N LEU A 125 -13.90 10.42 -16.09
CA LEU A 125 -14.66 11.65 -16.25
C LEU A 125 -14.25 12.37 -17.53
N THR A 126 -15.15 13.18 -18.08
CA THR A 126 -14.88 13.98 -19.28
C THR A 126 -14.73 15.46 -18.92
N SER A 127 -14.16 16.25 -19.82
CA SER A 127 -14.01 17.70 -19.61
C SER A 127 -15.35 18.45 -19.47
N ASP A 128 -16.44 17.83 -19.90
CA ASP A 128 -17.78 18.40 -19.90
C ASP A 128 -18.61 17.95 -18.67
N THR A 129 -18.03 17.09 -17.81
CA THR A 129 -18.67 16.65 -16.57
C THR A 129 -18.90 17.85 -15.65
N PRO A 130 -20.14 18.09 -15.15
CA PRO A 130 -20.40 19.16 -14.20
C PRO A 130 -19.53 19.02 -12.95
N LEU A 131 -19.04 20.14 -12.41
CA LEU A 131 -18.14 20.16 -11.24
C LEU A 131 -18.64 19.30 -10.07
N GLY A 132 -19.94 19.36 -9.75
CA GLY A 132 -20.52 18.59 -8.66
C GLY A 132 -20.38 17.08 -8.85
N GLU A 133 -20.61 16.59 -10.07
CA GLU A 133 -20.45 15.18 -10.43
C GLU A 133 -18.97 14.79 -10.49
N TYR A 134 -18.12 15.65 -11.05
CA TYR A 134 -16.68 15.44 -11.12
C TYR A 134 -16.07 15.28 -9.72
N ARG A 135 -16.39 16.21 -8.82
CA ARG A 135 -15.92 16.21 -7.44
C ARG A 135 -16.46 14.99 -6.68
N GLN A 136 -17.76 14.71 -6.78
CA GLN A 136 -18.37 13.59 -6.04
C GLN A 136 -17.76 12.25 -6.45
N ALA A 137 -17.49 12.04 -7.74
CA ALA A 137 -16.86 10.79 -8.20
C ALA A 137 -15.48 10.56 -7.57
N PHE A 138 -14.69 11.61 -7.35
CA PHE A 138 -13.40 11.51 -6.66
C PHE A 138 -13.53 11.37 -5.15
N VAL A 139 -14.49 12.05 -4.52
CA VAL A 139 -14.81 11.84 -3.09
C VAL A 139 -15.17 10.37 -2.84
N ASP A 140 -16.09 9.83 -3.65
CA ASP A 140 -16.53 8.44 -3.54
C ASP A 140 -15.39 7.47 -3.80
N TYR A 141 -14.56 7.72 -4.80
CA TYR A 141 -13.38 6.91 -5.10
C TYR A 141 -12.42 6.84 -3.91
N TYR A 142 -11.95 7.98 -3.39
CA TYR A 142 -11.00 7.97 -2.28
C TYR A 142 -11.60 7.46 -0.97
N ALA A 143 -12.90 7.70 -0.72
CA ALA A 143 -13.60 7.10 0.41
C ALA A 143 -13.64 5.56 0.31
N ASN A 144 -13.88 5.02 -0.88
CA ASN A 144 -13.87 3.57 -1.11
C ASN A 144 -12.46 2.99 -0.94
N VAL A 145 -11.41 3.66 -1.43
CA VAL A 145 -10.01 3.24 -1.21
C VAL A 145 -9.68 3.23 0.29
N ALA A 146 -10.05 4.29 1.03
CA ALA A 146 -9.83 4.36 2.46
C ALA A 146 -10.56 3.23 3.23
N GLN A 147 -11.80 2.93 2.83
CA GLN A 147 -12.58 1.84 3.41
C GLN A 147 -11.99 0.45 3.10
N ALA A 148 -11.53 0.23 1.86
CA ALA A 148 -10.88 -1.02 1.47
C ALA A 148 -9.57 -1.22 2.27
N ALA A 149 -8.73 -0.18 2.38
CA ALA A 149 -7.51 -0.21 3.16
C ALA A 149 -7.79 -0.44 4.66
N SER A 150 -8.81 0.20 5.22
CA SER A 150 -9.22 0.00 6.62
C SER A 150 -9.74 -1.43 6.88
N THR A 151 -10.42 -2.03 5.90
CA THR A 151 -10.91 -3.41 5.99
C THR A 151 -9.73 -4.39 5.99
N ALA A 152 -8.80 -4.23 5.04
CA ALA A 152 -7.56 -4.99 5.00
C ALA A 152 -6.74 -4.83 6.29
N LEU A 153 -6.68 -3.61 6.83
CA LEU A 153 -5.99 -3.31 8.09
C LEU A 153 -6.62 -4.07 9.26
N GLY A 154 -7.95 -4.04 9.36
CA GLY A 154 -8.68 -4.78 10.39
C GLY A 154 -8.45 -6.29 10.32
N ASN A 155 -8.39 -6.85 9.10
CA ASN A 155 -8.08 -8.25 8.89
C ASN A 155 -6.63 -8.58 9.25
N ALA A 156 -5.67 -7.74 8.84
CA ALA A 156 -4.25 -7.90 9.19
C ALA A 156 -4.05 -7.89 10.71
N GLN A 157 -4.61 -6.89 11.42
CA GLN A 157 -4.52 -6.77 12.88
C GLN A 157 -5.21 -7.91 13.64
N ALA A 158 -6.24 -8.54 13.05
CA ALA A 158 -6.89 -9.70 13.63
C ALA A 158 -6.10 -11.00 13.42
N GLY A 159 -5.23 -11.03 12.41
CA GLY A 159 -4.31 -12.13 12.15
C GLY A 159 -3.06 -12.09 13.03
N HIS A 160 -2.32 -13.18 13.03
CA HIS A 160 -0.97 -13.23 13.59
C HIS A 160 0.06 -13.09 12.46
N ALA A 161 1.26 -12.61 12.79
CA ALA A 161 2.39 -12.70 11.87
C ALA A 161 2.69 -14.16 11.50
N PRO A 162 3.14 -14.44 10.27
CA PRO A 162 3.54 -15.79 9.88
C PRO A 162 4.79 -16.21 10.66
N ASP A 163 4.87 -17.48 11.06
CA ASP A 163 6.03 -18.05 11.77
C ASP A 163 7.16 -18.40 10.79
N VAL A 164 7.69 -17.37 10.13
CA VAL A 164 8.81 -17.44 9.20
C VAL A 164 9.83 -16.38 9.55
N GLN A 165 11.05 -16.51 9.03
CA GLN A 165 12.06 -15.46 9.21
C GLN A 165 11.53 -14.12 8.67
N GLY A 166 11.56 -13.08 9.51
CA GLY A 166 11.06 -11.74 9.16
C GLY A 166 9.53 -11.58 9.14
N GLY A 167 8.78 -12.60 9.56
CA GLY A 167 7.32 -12.58 9.48
C GLY A 167 6.68 -11.44 10.29
N GLU A 168 7.20 -11.13 11.47
CA GLU A 168 6.71 -10.03 12.32
C GLU A 168 6.99 -8.67 11.68
N GLU A 169 8.19 -8.47 11.14
CA GLU A 169 8.59 -7.25 10.46
C GLU A 169 7.71 -6.98 9.22
N ILE A 170 7.49 -8.01 8.39
CA ILE A 170 6.62 -7.92 7.20
C ILE A 170 5.17 -7.64 7.59
N HIS A 171 4.67 -8.34 8.61
CA HIS A 171 3.32 -8.14 9.11
C HIS A 171 3.12 -6.70 9.60
N GLN A 172 4.07 -6.17 10.36
CA GLN A 172 3.97 -4.80 10.85
C GLN A 172 4.18 -3.76 9.75
N ALA A 173 5.08 -4.00 8.80
CA ALA A 173 5.20 -3.18 7.61
C ALA A 173 3.87 -3.09 6.84
N PHE A 174 3.18 -4.22 6.67
CA PHE A 174 1.87 -4.27 6.01
C PHE A 174 0.80 -3.45 6.76
N ILE A 175 0.74 -3.57 8.09
CA ILE A 175 -0.14 -2.75 8.94
C ILE A 175 0.17 -1.26 8.80
N THR A 176 1.45 -0.87 8.83
CA THR A 176 1.88 0.52 8.66
C THR A 176 1.47 1.06 7.29
N TYR A 177 1.71 0.27 6.23
CA TYR A 177 1.31 0.62 4.87
C TYR A 177 -0.20 0.88 4.76
N LEU A 178 -1.02 -0.08 5.22
CA LEU A 178 -2.48 0.02 5.12
C LEU A 178 -3.06 1.17 5.95
N THR A 179 -2.47 1.44 7.12
CA THR A 179 -2.84 2.60 7.96
C THR A 179 -2.60 3.90 7.21
N ALA A 180 -1.39 4.08 6.66
CA ALA A 180 -1.04 5.28 5.93
C ALA A 180 -1.91 5.46 4.67
N LEU A 181 -2.16 4.39 3.91
CA LEU A 181 -3.02 4.44 2.74
C LEU A 181 -4.47 4.82 3.09
N ALA A 182 -5.01 4.28 4.17
CA ALA A 182 -6.35 4.61 4.66
C ALA A 182 -6.43 6.09 5.06
N ASP A 183 -5.43 6.60 5.78
CA ASP A 183 -5.36 7.99 6.21
C ASP A 183 -5.21 8.96 5.04
N ILE A 184 -4.28 8.71 4.12
CA ILE A 184 -4.05 9.52 2.92
C ILE A 184 -5.33 9.58 2.06
N SER A 185 -5.96 8.43 1.82
CA SER A 185 -7.18 8.37 1.00
C SER A 185 -8.37 9.02 1.70
N GLY A 186 -8.53 8.82 3.01
CA GLY A 186 -9.59 9.43 3.80
C GLY A 186 -9.48 10.95 3.84
N ASN A 187 -8.29 11.47 4.12
CA ASN A 187 -8.02 12.92 4.10
C ASN A 187 -8.13 13.48 2.68
N GLY A 188 -7.73 12.71 1.67
CA GLY A 188 -7.88 13.05 0.27
C GLY A 188 -9.34 13.26 -0.16
N ALA A 189 -10.24 12.39 0.29
CA ALA A 189 -11.68 12.54 0.06
C ALA A 189 -12.22 13.86 0.65
N ILE A 190 -11.76 14.25 1.85
CA ILE A 190 -12.12 15.53 2.49
C ILE A 190 -11.60 16.69 1.65
N LEU A 191 -10.31 16.67 1.29
CA LEU A 191 -9.67 17.73 0.49
C LEU A 191 -10.38 17.95 -0.86
N VAL A 192 -10.74 16.86 -1.55
CA VAL A 192 -11.50 16.93 -2.80
C VAL A 192 -12.90 17.51 -2.57
N SER A 193 -13.57 17.15 -1.48
CA SER A 193 -14.92 17.65 -1.17
C SER A 193 -14.97 19.17 -0.96
N GLU A 194 -13.88 19.76 -0.47
CA GLU A 194 -13.74 21.20 -0.21
C GLU A 194 -13.38 22.01 -1.46
N ALA A 195 -12.96 21.36 -2.54
CA ALA A 195 -12.59 22.02 -3.78
C ALA A 195 -13.78 22.75 -4.44
N THR A 196 -13.54 24.00 -4.87
CA THR A 196 -14.55 24.91 -5.42
C THR A 196 -14.62 24.94 -6.95
N ASP A 197 -13.64 24.33 -7.62
CA ASP A 197 -13.54 24.24 -9.07
C ASP A 197 -12.72 23.01 -9.49
N VAL A 198 -12.75 22.69 -10.79
CA VAL A 198 -12.09 21.49 -11.34
C VAL A 198 -10.58 21.53 -11.14
N ALA A 199 -9.95 22.70 -11.24
CA ALA A 199 -8.50 22.82 -11.08
C ALA A 199 -8.07 22.53 -9.64
N SER A 200 -8.89 22.92 -8.66
CA SER A 200 -8.67 22.61 -7.25
C SER A 200 -8.88 21.12 -6.95
N VAL A 201 -9.85 20.47 -7.61
CA VAL A 201 -10.00 18.99 -7.53
C VAL A 201 -8.77 18.31 -8.13
N ASP A 202 -8.32 18.73 -9.31
CA ASP A 202 -7.13 18.17 -9.96
C ASP A 202 -5.87 18.32 -9.10
N ALA A 203 -5.71 19.47 -8.44
CA ALA A 203 -4.60 19.71 -7.52
C ALA A 203 -4.67 18.80 -6.28
N ALA A 204 -5.86 18.60 -5.69
CA ALA A 204 -6.06 17.68 -4.59
C ALA A 204 -5.74 16.22 -5.01
N VAL A 205 -6.27 15.78 -6.14
CA VAL A 205 -5.98 14.44 -6.73
C VAL A 205 -4.48 14.25 -6.96
N GLN A 206 -3.78 15.29 -7.47
CA GLN A 206 -2.34 15.24 -7.69
C GLN A 206 -1.57 15.11 -6.38
N GLN A 207 -1.93 15.88 -5.35
CA GLN A 207 -1.31 15.78 -4.02
C GLN A 207 -1.51 14.37 -3.44
N ILE A 208 -2.72 13.84 -3.47
CA ILE A 208 -3.02 12.49 -2.95
C ILE A 208 -2.22 11.44 -3.72
N SER A 209 -2.13 11.57 -5.05
CA SER A 209 -1.34 10.65 -5.88
C SER A 209 0.15 10.71 -5.54
N GLN A 210 0.67 11.90 -5.21
CA GLN A 210 2.05 12.05 -4.74
C GLN A 210 2.25 11.38 -3.38
N GLU A 211 1.36 11.62 -2.40
CA GLU A 211 1.48 11.01 -1.07
C GLU A 211 1.38 9.47 -1.13
N ILE A 212 0.52 8.91 -1.99
CA ILE A 212 0.46 7.45 -2.21
C ILE A 212 1.72 6.96 -2.93
N GLY A 213 2.28 7.75 -3.85
CA GLY A 213 3.57 7.45 -4.49
C GLY A 213 4.72 7.40 -3.49
N ASP A 214 4.84 8.44 -2.66
CA ASP A 214 5.84 8.53 -1.59
C ASP A 214 5.68 7.37 -0.58
N LEU A 215 4.44 6.92 -0.33
CA LEU A 215 4.17 5.73 0.48
C LEU A 215 4.66 4.45 -0.20
N GLY A 216 4.51 4.32 -1.52
CA GLY A 216 5.01 3.18 -2.28
C GLY A 216 6.53 3.10 -2.36
N ASP A 217 7.20 4.26 -2.33
CA ASP A 217 8.66 4.38 -2.31
C ASP A 217 9.26 4.19 -0.90
N ALA A 218 8.42 4.05 0.13
CA ALA A 218 8.89 3.81 1.48
C ALA A 218 9.46 2.39 1.60
N ASP A 219 10.69 2.28 2.11
CA ASP A 219 11.31 0.99 2.40
C ASP A 219 10.62 0.33 3.61
N PHE A 220 9.85 -0.71 3.30
CA PHE A 220 9.18 -1.55 4.29
C PHE A 220 10.00 -2.76 4.72
N GLY A 221 11.26 -2.86 4.28
CA GLY A 221 12.15 -3.99 4.57
C GLY A 221 11.81 -5.27 3.80
N ILE A 222 11.09 -5.16 2.68
CA ILE A 222 10.60 -6.29 1.86
C ILE A 222 11.40 -6.49 0.57
N GLU A 223 12.15 -5.47 0.10
CA GLU A 223 12.69 -5.43 -1.27
C GLU A 223 13.88 -6.37 -1.55
N ASP A 224 14.53 -6.94 -0.52
CA ASP A 224 15.79 -7.69 -0.71
C ASP A 224 15.61 -9.19 -1.00
N GLY A 225 14.38 -9.67 -1.22
CA GLY A 225 14.13 -11.11 -1.44
C GLY A 225 14.55 -11.98 -0.24
N SER A 226 14.64 -11.38 0.94
CA SER A 226 15.15 -11.98 2.18
C SER A 226 14.23 -13.06 2.77
N TYR A 227 13.09 -13.35 2.14
CA TYR A 227 12.02 -14.19 2.70
C TYR A 227 11.58 -15.29 1.73
N PRO A 228 12.45 -16.28 1.44
CA PRO A 228 12.17 -17.32 0.44
C PRO A 228 10.96 -18.19 0.80
N GLU A 229 10.69 -18.42 2.09
CA GLU A 229 9.51 -19.17 2.57
C GLU A 229 8.21 -18.42 2.28
N LEU A 230 8.19 -17.11 2.53
CA LEU A 230 7.06 -16.25 2.22
C LEU A 230 6.83 -16.18 0.70
N GLN A 231 7.90 -16.03 -0.08
CA GLN A 231 7.80 -16.02 -1.54
C GLN A 231 7.20 -17.33 -2.06
N ALA A 232 7.68 -18.48 -1.58
CA ALA A 232 7.12 -19.77 -1.94
C ALA A 232 5.64 -19.91 -1.56
N ALA A 233 5.23 -19.38 -0.40
CA ALA A 233 3.82 -19.34 -0.01
C ALA A 233 2.98 -18.49 -0.96
N VAL A 234 3.44 -17.30 -1.32
CA VAL A 234 2.73 -16.40 -2.24
C VAL A 234 2.64 -17.00 -3.65
N GLU A 235 3.68 -17.68 -4.14
CA GLU A 235 3.69 -18.28 -5.49
C GLU A 235 2.79 -19.52 -5.61
N THR A 236 2.49 -20.20 -4.51
CA THR A 236 1.72 -21.46 -4.50
C THR A 236 0.26 -21.28 -4.11
N VAL A 237 -0.07 -20.21 -3.38
CA VAL A 237 -1.43 -19.92 -2.93
C VAL A 237 -2.28 -19.41 -4.11
N PRO A 238 -3.39 -20.08 -4.48
CA PRO A 238 -4.20 -19.69 -5.64
C PRO A 238 -4.72 -18.25 -5.59
N ALA A 239 -5.04 -17.73 -4.40
CA ALA A 239 -5.52 -16.35 -4.21
C ALA A 239 -4.49 -15.28 -4.60
N CYS A 240 -3.20 -15.63 -4.65
CA CYS A 240 -2.11 -14.72 -5.01
C CYS A 240 -1.79 -14.75 -6.52
N THR A 241 -2.31 -15.72 -7.28
CA THR A 241 -1.95 -15.97 -8.69
C THR A 241 -2.10 -14.71 -9.56
N ASP A 242 -3.21 -13.99 -9.42
CA ASP A 242 -3.50 -12.80 -10.23
C ASP A 242 -2.54 -11.64 -9.91
N MET A 243 -2.08 -11.54 -8.66
CA MET A 243 -1.10 -10.52 -8.26
C MET A 243 0.31 -10.87 -8.74
N VAL A 244 0.73 -12.14 -8.59
CA VAL A 244 2.08 -12.59 -8.99
C VAL A 244 2.26 -12.57 -10.51
N SER A 245 1.22 -12.90 -11.26
CA SER A 245 1.27 -12.94 -12.73
C SER A 245 1.18 -11.57 -13.40
N GLY A 246 1.00 -10.49 -12.63
CA GLY A 246 0.94 -9.12 -13.13
C GLY A 246 -0.26 -8.88 -14.05
N GLY A 247 -1.46 -9.21 -13.57
CA GLY A 247 -2.72 -9.11 -14.32
C GLY A 247 -2.97 -7.82 -15.10
#